data_AF-A0A7Y7UKK2-F1
#
_entry.id   AF-A0A7Y7UKK2-F1
#
_cell.length_a   1.000
_cell.length_b   1.000
_cell.length_c   1.000
_cell.angle_alpha   90.00
_cell.angle_beta   90.00
_cell.angle_gamma   90.00
#
_symmetry.space_group_name_H-M   'P 1'
#
loop_
_entity.id
_entity.type
_entity.pdbx_description
1 polymer ?
#
loop_
_entity_poly.entity_id
_entity_poly.type
_entity_poly.pdbx_seq_one_letter_code
_entity_poly.pdbx_strand_id
1 'polypeptide(L)'
;MTFKEKFEKDFGSPYVKLLLRYKSSKMILVFFALLFFISFYFVGAGFYTDIFSSLLSVFYILFLTSLFFYLVLFIKHVFGSNIKLIYNIFIYISFFILYLFLLFPILYKGGFYGFYTNFLNF
;
A
#
# COMPACT_ATOMS: atom_id res chain seq x y z
N MET A 1 -12.61 40.19 -1.27
CA MET A 1 -12.42 38.74 -1.51
C MET A 1 -12.26 38.05 -0.18
N THR A 2 -13.20 37.18 0.18
CA THR A 2 -13.20 36.47 1.47
C THR A 2 -12.24 35.28 1.46
N PHE A 3 -11.80 34.81 2.63
CA PHE A 3 -10.89 33.65 2.76
C PHE A 3 -11.44 32.40 2.06
N LYS A 4 -12.76 32.19 2.14
CA LYS A 4 -13.48 31.11 1.46
C LYS A 4 -13.38 31.21 -0.08
N GLU A 5 -13.62 32.39 -0.65
CA GLU A 5 -13.50 32.62 -2.10
C GLU A 5 -12.05 32.44 -2.60
N LYS A 6 -11.06 32.82 -1.78
CA LYS A 6 -9.64 32.63 -2.10
C LYS A 6 -9.27 31.15 -2.07
N PHE A 7 -9.75 30.41 -1.07
CA PHE A 7 -9.56 28.96 -0.97
C PHE A 7 -10.23 28.19 -2.12
N GLU A 8 -11.46 28.54 -2.49
CA GLU A 8 -12.14 27.90 -3.64
C GLU A 8 -11.46 28.23 -4.96
N LYS A 9 -10.90 29.43 -5.12
CA LYS A 9 -10.15 29.79 -6.33
C LYS A 9 -8.80 29.05 -6.43
N ASP A 10 -8.10 28.87 -5.31
CA ASP A 10 -6.77 28.24 -5.26
C ASP A 10 -6.84 26.70 -5.25
N PHE A 11 -7.90 26.12 -4.65
CA PHE A 11 -8.08 24.66 -4.51
C PHE A 11 -9.27 24.08 -5.28
N GLY A 12 -10.06 24.91 -5.95
CA GLY A 12 -11.24 24.48 -6.70
C GLY A 12 -10.92 23.71 -7.97
N SER A 13 -9.75 23.96 -8.57
CA SER A 13 -9.39 23.33 -9.83
C SER A 13 -9.27 21.80 -9.69
N PRO A 14 -9.82 21.02 -10.63
CA PRO A 14 -9.78 19.57 -10.58
C PRO A 14 -8.33 19.03 -10.56
N TYR A 15 -7.40 19.77 -11.16
CA TYR A 15 -5.97 19.45 -11.14
C TYR A 15 -5.33 19.58 -9.75
N VAL A 16 -5.58 20.69 -9.04
CA VAL A 16 -5.04 20.90 -7.69
C VAL A 16 -5.61 19.87 -6.71
N LYS A 17 -6.90 19.54 -6.82
CA LYS A 17 -7.53 18.46 -6.02
C LYS A 17 -6.89 17.10 -6.28
N LEU A 18 -6.61 16.75 -7.54
CA LEU A 18 -5.93 15.50 -7.90
C LEU A 18 -4.50 15.46 -7.31
N LEU A 19 -3.75 16.55 -7.42
CA LEU A 19 -2.38 16.66 -6.90
C LEU A 19 -2.34 16.49 -5.39
N LEU A 20 -3.27 17.10 -4.65
CA LEU A 20 -3.38 16.94 -3.20
C LEU A 20 -3.72 15.50 -2.80
N ARG A 21 -4.66 14.87 -3.52
CA ARG A 21 -5.01 13.45 -3.30
C ARG A 21 -3.82 12.53 -3.56
N TYR A 22 -3.04 12.79 -4.61
CA TYR A 22 -1.81 12.05 -4.91
C TYR A 22 -0.72 12.23 -3.85
N LYS A 23 -0.50 13.46 -3.35
CA LYS A 23 0.44 13.70 -2.25
C LYS A 23 0.01 12.99 -0.97
N SER A 24 -1.27 13.04 -0.64
CA SER A 24 -1.84 12.36 0.53
C SER A 24 -1.73 10.84 0.42
N SER A 25 -2.04 10.25 -0.75
CA SER A 25 -1.92 8.81 -0.95
C SER A 25 -0.48 8.31 -0.82
N LYS A 26 0.51 9.10 -1.26
CA LYS A 26 1.92 8.81 -1.05
C LYS A 26 2.28 8.72 0.45
N MET A 27 1.81 9.66 1.26
CA MET A 27 2.07 9.63 2.72
C MET A 27 1.43 8.41 3.39
N ILE A 28 0.19 8.10 3.01
CA ILE A 28 -0.55 6.93 3.53
C ILE A 28 0.17 5.63 3.16
N LEU A 29 0.66 5.51 1.91
CA LEU A 29 1.44 4.35 1.47
C LEU A 29 2.70 4.16 2.31
N VAL A 30 3.46 5.23 2.53
CA VAL A 30 4.70 5.18 3.34
C VAL A 30 4.40 4.76 4.78
N PHE A 31 3.33 5.30 5.37
CA PHE A 31 2.92 4.97 6.73
C PHE A 31 2.55 3.48 6.88
N PHE A 32 1.71 2.95 5.99
CA PHE A 32 1.33 1.53 6.07
C PHE A 32 2.46 0.59 5.67
N ALA A 33 3.36 1.00 4.78
CA ALA A 33 4.58 0.25 4.49
C ALA A 33 5.44 0.11 5.74
N LEU A 34 5.66 1.21 6.48
CA LEU A 34 6.42 1.18 7.73
C LEU A 34 5.79 0.23 8.75
N LEU A 35 4.48 0.33 8.98
CA LEU A 35 3.78 -0.57 9.91
C LEU A 35 3.89 -2.04 9.50
N PHE A 36 3.73 -2.34 8.21
CA PHE A 36 3.87 -3.69 7.69
C PHE A 36 5.30 -4.23 7.88
N PHE A 37 6.33 -3.48 7.48
CA PHE A 37 7.72 -3.93 7.59
C PHE A 37 8.19 -4.03 9.05
N ILE A 38 7.72 -3.15 9.93
CA ILE A 38 7.96 -3.24 11.37
C ILE A 38 7.38 -4.55 11.90
N SER A 39 6.09 -4.80 11.67
CA SER A 39 5.47 -6.05 12.14
C SER A 39 6.12 -7.28 11.54
N PHE A 40 6.48 -7.24 10.25
CA PHE A 40 7.19 -8.33 9.59
C PHE A 40 8.55 -8.60 10.25
N TYR A 41 9.30 -7.56 10.57
CA TYR A 41 10.58 -7.66 11.27
C TYR A 41 10.42 -8.25 12.67
N PHE A 42 9.47 -7.76 13.47
CA PHE A 42 9.24 -8.28 14.83
C PHE A 42 8.79 -9.75 14.84
N VAL A 43 7.92 -10.15 13.89
CA VAL A 43 7.56 -11.57 13.71
C VAL A 43 8.80 -12.39 13.31
N GLY A 44 9.63 -11.88 12.39
CA GLY A 44 10.86 -12.53 11.92
C GLY A 44 11.92 -12.73 12.98
N ALA A 45 12.02 -11.78 13.91
CA ALA A 45 12.97 -11.81 15.00
C ALA A 45 12.45 -12.56 16.25
N GLY A 46 11.24 -13.11 16.21
CA GLY A 46 10.67 -13.87 17.34
C GLY A 46 10.19 -13.01 18.52
N PHE A 47 10.05 -11.70 18.33
CA PHE A 47 9.61 -10.78 19.39
C PHE A 47 8.09 -10.64 19.40
N TYR A 48 7.45 -10.94 20.54
CA TYR A 48 6.00 -10.80 20.73
C TYR A 48 5.19 -11.37 19.55
N THR A 49 5.55 -12.57 19.12
CA THR A 49 5.05 -13.21 17.89
C THR A 49 3.54 -13.29 17.82
N ASP A 50 2.85 -13.55 18.93
CA ASP A 50 1.39 -13.65 18.95
C ASP A 50 0.71 -12.32 18.60
N ILE A 51 1.27 -11.22 19.11
CA ILE A 51 0.75 -9.86 18.85
C ILE A 51 1.06 -9.46 17.41
N PHE A 52 2.32 -9.53 17.00
CA PHE A 52 2.70 -9.04 15.67
C PHE A 52 2.23 -9.94 14.53
N SER A 53 2.06 -11.25 14.73
CA SER A 53 1.50 -12.14 13.71
C SER A 53 0.03 -11.86 13.44
N SER A 54 -0.76 -11.56 14.49
CA SER A 54 -2.16 -11.16 14.33
C SER A 54 -2.30 -9.84 13.57
N LEU A 55 -1.44 -8.85 13.90
CA LEU A 55 -1.41 -7.54 13.25
C LEU A 55 -0.82 -7.57 11.83
N LEU A 56 0.07 -8.52 11.53
CA LEU A 56 0.78 -8.61 10.25
C LEU A 56 -0.20 -8.73 9.08
N SER A 57 -1.23 -9.57 9.23
CA SER A 57 -2.27 -9.76 8.21
C SER A 57 -3.07 -8.48 7.95
N VAL A 58 -3.42 -7.74 9.01
CA VAL A 58 -4.15 -6.47 8.92
C VAL A 58 -3.30 -5.40 8.23
N PHE A 59 -2.04 -5.24 8.65
CA PHE A 59 -1.15 -4.27 8.04
C PHE A 59 -0.78 -4.62 6.61
N TYR A 60 -0.71 -5.92 6.26
CA TYR A 60 -0.53 -6.36 4.89
C TYR A 60 -1.69 -5.93 3.98
N ILE A 61 -2.94 -6.15 4.42
CA ILE A 61 -4.13 -5.72 3.65
C ILE A 61 -4.17 -4.19 3.50
N LEU A 62 -3.88 -3.45 4.57
CA LEU A 62 -3.85 -1.98 4.54
C LEU A 62 -2.75 -1.47 3.61
N PHE A 63 -1.56 -2.09 3.65
CA PHE A 63 -0.46 -1.78 2.75
C PHE A 63 -0.85 -2.03 1.29
N LEU A 64 -1.38 -3.20 0.95
CA LEU A 64 -1.85 -3.51 -0.42
C LEU A 64 -2.91 -2.54 -0.91
N THR A 65 -3.90 -2.23 -0.06
CA THR A 65 -4.98 -1.29 -0.41
C THR A 65 -4.43 0.11 -0.67
N SER A 66 -3.49 0.56 0.18
CA SER A 66 -2.84 1.86 0.00
C SER A 66 -1.96 1.91 -1.25
N LEU A 67 -1.25 0.82 -1.57
CA LEU A 67 -0.43 0.68 -2.77
C LEU A 67 -1.29 0.75 -4.02
N PHE A 68 -2.42 0.04 -4.03
CA PHE A 68 -3.38 0.12 -5.12
C PHE A 68 -3.87 1.55 -5.34
N PHE A 69 -4.34 2.20 -4.27
CA PHE A 69 -4.86 3.56 -4.35
C PHE A 69 -3.80 4.56 -4.83
N TYR A 70 -2.56 4.42 -4.36
CA TYR A 70 -1.43 5.21 -4.82
C TYR A 70 -1.18 5.01 -6.33
N LEU A 71 -1.13 3.76 -6.81
CA LEU A 71 -0.90 3.47 -8.23
C LEU A 71 -2.00 4.05 -9.12
N VAL A 72 -3.25 3.94 -8.70
CA VAL A 72 -4.40 4.51 -9.43
C VAL A 72 -4.26 6.02 -9.57
N LEU A 73 -3.92 6.71 -8.49
CA LEU A 73 -3.72 8.16 -8.51
C LEU A 73 -2.46 8.55 -9.28
N PHE A 74 -1.38 7.78 -9.20
CA PHE A 74 -0.15 7.97 -9.98
C PHE A 74 -0.44 7.92 -11.47
N ILE A 75 -1.18 6.90 -11.94
CA ILE A 75 -1.54 6.76 -13.35
C ILE A 75 -2.42 7.91 -13.82
N LYS A 76 -3.43 8.30 -13.03
CA LYS A 76 -4.27 9.47 -13.33
C LYS A 76 -3.46 10.77 -13.38
N HIS A 77 -2.43 10.88 -12.55
CA HIS A 77 -1.55 12.04 -12.52
C HIS A 77 -0.59 12.10 -13.72
N VAL A 78 0.01 10.96 -14.10
CA VAL A 78 1.00 10.88 -15.19
C VAL A 78 0.37 10.91 -16.57
N PHE A 79 -0.71 10.15 -16.79
CA PHE A 79 -1.29 9.93 -18.12
C PHE A 79 -2.53 10.81 -18.42
N GLY A 80 -2.94 11.66 -17.48
CA GLY A 80 -4.12 12.52 -17.64
C GLY A 80 -5.40 11.73 -17.92
N SER A 81 -6.36 12.32 -18.64
CA SER A 81 -7.70 11.75 -18.89
C SER A 81 -7.74 10.63 -19.94
N ASN A 82 -6.62 9.96 -20.23
CA ASN A 82 -6.56 8.92 -21.26
C ASN A 82 -7.16 7.60 -20.71
N ILE A 83 -8.49 7.56 -20.63
CA ILE A 83 -9.29 6.54 -19.92
C ILE A 83 -8.96 5.11 -20.36
N LYS A 84 -8.70 4.87 -21.65
CA LYS A 84 -8.32 3.53 -22.17
C LYS A 84 -7.00 3.03 -21.57
N LEU A 85 -6.00 3.91 -21.45
CA LEU A 85 -4.70 3.59 -20.87
C LEU A 85 -4.82 3.33 -19.37
N ILE A 86 -5.60 4.17 -18.67
CA ILE A 86 -5.88 3.99 -17.23
C ILE A 86 -6.53 2.63 -16.97
N TYR A 87 -7.54 2.25 -17.76
CA TYR A 87 -8.28 1.01 -17.56
C TYR A 87 -7.41 -0.23 -17.79
N ASN A 88 -6.60 -0.23 -18.86
CA ASN A 88 -5.67 -1.32 -19.12
C ASN A 88 -4.66 -1.48 -17.98
N ILE A 89 -4.03 -0.40 -17.53
CA ILE A 89 -3.05 -0.47 -16.43
C ILE A 89 -3.73 -0.93 -15.13
N PHE A 90 -4.97 -0.51 -14.88
CA PHE A 90 -5.75 -0.94 -13.72
C PHE A 90 -5.99 -2.46 -13.71
N ILE A 91 -6.29 -3.05 -14.86
CA ILE A 91 -6.43 -4.51 -15.02
C ILE A 91 -5.11 -5.21 -14.66
N TYR A 92 -3.98 -4.74 -15.22
CA TYR A 92 -2.66 -5.32 -14.92
C TYR A 92 -2.30 -5.20 -13.43
N ILE A 93 -2.59 -4.07 -12.80
CA ILE A 93 -2.36 -3.88 -11.36
C ILE A 93 -3.24 -4.81 -10.54
N SER A 94 -4.50 -5.02 -10.95
CA SER A 94 -5.44 -5.88 -10.23
C SER A 94 -4.97 -7.34 -10.28
N PHE A 95 -4.51 -7.81 -11.44
CA PHE A 95 -3.85 -9.11 -11.58
C PHE A 95 -2.56 -9.22 -10.76
N PHE A 96 -1.75 -8.16 -10.73
CA PHE A 96 -0.52 -8.13 -9.94
C PHE A 96 -0.77 -8.21 -8.43
N ILE A 97 -1.78 -7.50 -7.92
CA ILE A 97 -2.17 -7.57 -6.50
C ILE A 97 -2.74 -8.95 -6.15
N LEU A 98 -3.57 -9.52 -7.02
CA LEU A 98 -4.09 -10.87 -6.84
C LEU A 98 -2.93 -11.89 -6.78
N TYR A 99 -1.95 -11.75 -7.67
CA TYR A 99 -0.73 -12.56 -7.66
C TYR A 99 0.05 -12.40 -6.36
N LEU A 100 0.25 -11.17 -5.88
CA LEU A 100 0.93 -10.89 -4.60
C LEU A 100 0.18 -11.52 -3.40
N PHE A 101 -1.15 -11.44 -3.41
CA PHE A 101 -2.00 -12.02 -2.38
C PHE A 101 -1.88 -13.56 -2.34
N LEU A 102 -1.81 -14.21 -3.50
CA LEU A 102 -1.61 -15.67 -3.60
C LEU A 102 -0.20 -16.11 -3.18
N LEU A 103 0.82 -15.28 -3.42
CA LEU A 103 2.21 -15.56 -3.05
C LEU A 103 2.49 -15.39 -1.55
N PHE A 104 1.77 -14.49 -0.88
CA PHE A 104 1.97 -14.20 0.54
C PHE A 104 1.91 -15.44 1.45
N PRO A 105 0.89 -16.32 1.39
CA PRO A 105 0.86 -17.54 2.21
C PRO A 105 2.00 -18.53 1.86
N ILE A 106 2.51 -18.53 0.62
CA ILE A 106 3.64 -19.37 0.21
C ILE A 106 4.94 -18.85 0.83
N LEU A 107 5.17 -17.53 0.81
CA LEU A 107 6.32 -16.91 1.47
C LEU A 107 6.25 -17.06 3.00
N TYR A 108 5.05 -16.90 3.57
CA TYR A 108 4.80 -17.02 5.00
C TYR A 108 4.95 -18.47 5.52
N LYS A 109 4.57 -19.49 4.74
CA LYS A 109 4.75 -20.89 5.14
C LYS A 109 6.08 -21.49 4.71
N GLY A 110 6.60 -21.13 3.54
CA GLY A 110 7.80 -21.72 2.95
C GLY A 110 9.12 -21.14 3.44
N GLY A 111 9.17 -19.83 3.73
CA GLY A 111 10.36 -19.18 4.26
C GLY A 111 10.43 -19.15 5.79
N PHE A 112 9.29 -18.86 6.44
CA PHE A 112 9.24 -18.59 7.87
C PHE A 112 9.24 -19.85 8.74
N TYR A 113 8.47 -20.88 8.36
CA TYR A 113 8.43 -22.14 9.12
C TYR A 113 9.78 -22.86 9.05
N GLY A 114 10.48 -22.76 7.91
CA GLY A 114 11.83 -23.33 7.73
C GLY A 114 12.94 -22.53 8.42
N PHE A 115 12.82 -21.21 8.56
CA PHE A 115 13.77 -20.40 9.34
C PHE A 115 13.57 -20.59 10.84
N TYR A 116 12.31 -20.66 11.31
CA TYR A 116 11.97 -20.82 12.72
C TYR A 116 12.36 -22.21 13.26
N THR A 117 12.18 -23.28 12.47
CA THR A 117 12.64 -24.63 12.86
C THR A 117 14.16 -24.77 12.84
N ASN A 118 14.87 -24.04 11.98
CA ASN A 118 16.34 -24.04 11.99
C ASN A 118 16.93 -23.15 13.10
N PHE A 119 16.26 -22.08 13.50
CA PHE A 119 16.70 -21.20 14.58
C PHE A 119 16.44 -21.78 15.98
N LEU A 120 15.40 -22.60 16.16
CA LEU A 120 15.13 -23.32 17.42
C LEU A 120 16.00 -24.58 17.62
N ASN A 121 16.68 -25.05 16.58
CA ASN A 121 17.57 -26.22 16.62
C ASN A 121 19.07 -25.84 16.71
N PHE A 122 19.37 -24.57 16.96
CA PHE A 122 20.72 -24.04 17.19
C PHE A 122 20.82 -23.46 18.61
#